data_AF-A0A1J3CXC6-F1
#
_entry.id   AF-A0A1J3CXC6-F1
#
_cell.length_a   1.000
_cell.length_b   1.000
_cell.length_c   1.000
_cell.angle_alpha   90.00
_cell.angle_beta   90.00
_cell.angle_gamma   90.00
#
_symmetry.space_group_name_H-M   'P 1'
#
loop_
_entity.id
_entity.type
_entity.pdbx_description
1 polymer ?
#
loop_
_entity_poly.entity_id
_entity_poly.type
_entity_poly.pdbx_seq_one_letter_code
_entity_poly.pdbx_strand_id
1 'polypeptide(L)'
;GANTKRSVSLNSSKRSNPFEDLPEGFMGKMRVYKSGAVKMKLGDVLYDVSPGPNAQFHNDVAAIDDTVGRHICRIGSSANFVTVTPDVESLLKSASGMQIHK
;
A
#
# COMPACT_ATOMS: atom_id res chain seq x y z
N GLY A 1 33.08 -14.62 19.64
CA GLY A 1 32.33 -13.82 18.65
C GLY A 1 31.99 -14.72 17.48
N ALA A 2 30.72 -15.07 17.33
CA ALA A 2 30.26 -15.95 16.24
C ALA A 2 29.67 -15.07 15.12
N ASN A 3 30.33 -15.07 13.96
CA ASN A 3 29.88 -14.35 12.77
C ASN A 3 29.05 -15.31 11.92
N THR A 4 27.74 -15.37 12.16
CA THR A 4 26.82 -16.20 11.36
C THR A 4 26.48 -15.46 10.07
N LYS A 5 27.20 -15.79 8.99
CA LYS A 5 26.81 -15.40 7.63
C LYS A 5 25.54 -16.17 7.26
N ARG A 6 24.38 -15.51 7.29
CA ARG A 6 23.14 -16.04 6.73
C ARG A 6 23.23 -15.98 5.20
N SER A 7 23.36 -17.13 4.56
CA SER A 7 23.08 -17.27 3.13
C SER A 7 21.56 -17.21 2.94
N VAL A 8 21.09 -16.11 2.34
CA VAL A 8 19.68 -16.03 1.89
C VAL A 8 19.62 -16.71 0.53
N SER A 9 18.82 -17.78 0.42
CA SER A 9 18.62 -18.45 -0.87
C SER A 9 17.85 -17.51 -1.81
N LEU A 10 18.42 -17.28 -3.00
CA LEU A 10 17.80 -16.52 -4.09
C LEU A 10 16.74 -17.40 -4.77
N ASN A 11 15.67 -17.71 -4.04
CA ASN A 11 14.46 -18.24 -4.66
C ASN A 11 13.61 -17.02 -5.05
N SER A 12 14.04 -16.28 -6.07
CA SER A 12 13.30 -15.16 -6.62
C SER A 12 12.11 -15.69 -7.42
N SER A 13 11.08 -16.21 -6.74
CA SER A 13 9.74 -16.07 -7.27
C SER A 13 9.57 -14.58 -7.56
N LYS A 14 9.46 -14.18 -8.83
CA LYS A 14 9.06 -12.82 -9.22
C LYS A 14 7.74 -12.56 -8.51
N ARG A 15 7.80 -11.96 -7.32
CA ARG A 15 6.63 -11.36 -6.69
C ARG A 15 6.43 -10.11 -7.51
N SER A 16 5.50 -10.14 -8.46
CA SER A 16 5.02 -8.93 -9.11
C SER A 16 4.61 -7.97 -8.00
N ASN A 17 5.24 -6.81 -7.94
CA ASN A 17 4.84 -5.79 -6.99
C ASN A 17 3.37 -5.44 -7.29
N PRO A 18 2.46 -5.50 -6.30
CA PRO A 18 1.02 -5.29 -6.52
C PRO A 18 0.68 -3.89 -7.03
N PHE A 19 1.67 -2.99 -7.10
CA PHE A 19 1.56 -1.66 -7.65
C PHE A 19 2.20 -1.49 -9.05
N GLU A 20 2.74 -2.56 -9.66
CA GLU A 20 3.38 -2.49 -10.99
C GLU A 20 2.42 -1.99 -12.09
N ASP A 21 1.14 -2.33 -11.99
CA ASP A 21 0.13 -1.93 -12.99
C ASP A 21 -0.45 -0.53 -12.73
N LEU A 22 -0.02 0.15 -11.67
CA LEU A 22 -0.48 1.52 -11.39
C LEU A 22 0.30 2.53 -12.24
N PRO A 23 -0.39 3.59 -12.74
CA PRO A 23 0.29 4.63 -13.49
C PRO A 23 1.31 5.35 -12.60
N GLU A 24 2.48 5.63 -13.17
CA GLU A 24 3.44 6.52 -12.54
C GLU A 24 2.83 7.92 -12.37
N GLY A 25 3.06 8.54 -11.21
CA GLY A 25 2.52 9.85 -10.88
C GLY A 25 1.06 9.79 -10.39
N PHE A 26 0.12 10.27 -11.20
CA PHE A 26 -1.28 10.43 -10.77
C PHE A 26 -2.02 9.09 -10.77
N MET A 27 -2.27 8.55 -9.56
CA MET A 27 -2.96 7.28 -9.37
C MET A 27 -4.45 7.47 -9.06
N GLY A 28 -4.82 8.55 -8.37
CA GLY A 28 -6.18 8.68 -7.85
C GLY A 28 -6.39 9.91 -6.99
N LYS A 29 -7.56 9.97 -6.35
CA LYS A 29 -7.95 11.10 -5.48
C LYS A 29 -8.34 10.60 -4.10
N MET A 30 -7.76 11.19 -3.07
CA MET A 30 -8.27 11.10 -1.70
C MET A 30 -9.31 12.19 -1.47
N ARG A 31 -10.45 11.84 -0.89
CA ARG A 31 -11.58 12.73 -0.60
C ARG A 31 -11.89 12.71 0.89
N VAL A 32 -11.96 13.89 1.49
CA VAL A 32 -12.41 14.09 2.87
C VAL A 32 -13.84 14.63 2.83
N TYR A 33 -14.77 13.90 3.45
CA TYR A 33 -16.18 14.28 3.50
C TYR A 33 -16.44 15.21 4.68
N LYS A 34 -17.53 15.98 4.62
CA LYS A 34 -17.96 16.86 5.73
C LYS A 34 -18.18 16.07 7.05
N SER A 35 -18.51 14.79 6.96
CA SER A 35 -18.65 13.88 8.10
C SER A 35 -17.31 13.49 8.74
N GLY A 36 -16.18 13.88 8.16
CA GLY A 36 -14.84 13.42 8.56
C GLY A 36 -14.44 12.08 7.94
N ALA A 37 -15.37 11.36 7.30
CA ALA A 37 -15.02 10.15 6.57
C ALA A 37 -14.02 10.45 5.44
N VAL A 38 -13.05 9.56 5.24
CA VAL A 38 -12.05 9.67 4.16
C VAL A 38 -12.21 8.48 3.23
N LYS A 39 -12.27 8.76 1.93
CA LYS A 39 -12.25 7.71 0.90
C LYS A 39 -11.17 7.99 -0.14
N MET A 40 -10.62 6.95 -0.74
CA MET A 40 -9.65 7.04 -1.83
C MET A 40 -10.25 6.40 -3.07
N LYS A 41 -10.25 7.11 -4.21
CA LYS A 41 -10.61 6.56 -5.51
C LYS A 41 -9.34 6.29 -6.30
N LEU A 42 -9.10 5.02 -6.65
CA LEU A 42 -7.97 4.54 -7.45
C LEU A 42 -8.56 3.80 -8.66
N GLY A 43 -8.31 4.33 -9.87
CA GLY A 43 -9.07 3.90 -11.06
C GLY A 43 -10.58 4.07 -10.84
N ASP A 44 -11.34 3.00 -11.05
CA ASP A 44 -12.79 2.98 -10.86
C ASP A 44 -13.26 2.47 -9.48
N VAL A 45 -12.32 1.97 -8.66
CA VAL A 45 -12.64 1.40 -7.35
C VAL A 45 -12.54 2.47 -6.27
N LEU A 46 -13.51 2.46 -5.36
CA LEU A 46 -13.55 3.31 -4.17
C LEU A 46 -13.11 2.50 -2.95
N TYR A 47 -12.27 3.11 -2.12
CA TYR A 47 -11.70 2.53 -0.91
C TYR A 47 -12.05 3.38 0.30
N ASP A 48 -12.37 2.72 1.40
CA ASP A 48 -12.43 3.33 2.72
C ASP A 48 -11.02 3.49 3.28
N VAL A 49 -10.79 4.64 3.92
CA VAL A 49 -9.50 5.02 4.48
C VAL A 49 -9.70 5.26 5.97
N SER A 50 -9.03 4.46 6.81
CA SER A 50 -9.12 4.54 8.26
C SER A 50 -7.72 4.70 8.89
N PRO A 51 -7.60 5.38 10.04
CA PRO A 51 -6.33 5.45 10.75
C PRO A 51 -5.76 4.06 11.00
N GLY A 52 -4.47 3.89 10.73
CA GLY A 52 -3.73 2.68 11.05
C GLY A 52 -3.36 2.62 12.53
N PRO A 53 -2.60 1.59 12.94
CA PRO A 53 -2.12 1.46 14.30
C PRO A 53 -1.32 2.70 14.72
N ASN A 54 -1.62 3.23 15.90
CA ASN A 54 -0.81 4.29 16.50
C ASN A 54 0.48 3.67 17.06
N ALA A 55 1.54 3.66 16.25
CA ALA A 55 2.80 3.09 16.65
C ALA A 55 3.45 3.96 17.74
N GLN A 56 3.44 3.47 18.98
CA GLN A 56 4.06 4.14 20.13
C GLN A 56 5.58 3.97 20.19
N PHE A 57 6.15 3.21 19.26
CA PHE A 57 7.58 2.93 19.17
C PHE A 57 8.23 3.74 18.05
N HIS A 58 9.55 3.93 18.16
CA HIS A 58 10.33 4.61 17.13
C HIS A 58 10.31 3.81 15.82
N ASN A 59 9.91 4.46 14.73
CA ASN A 59 9.86 3.88 13.39
C ASN A 59 10.65 4.76 12.44
N ASP A 60 11.66 4.19 11.77
CA ASP A 60 12.44 4.87 10.74
C ASP A 60 12.17 4.24 9.36
N VAL A 61 12.04 5.11 8.36
CA VAL A 61 11.97 4.72 6.95
C VAL A 61 13.30 5.07 6.30
N ALA A 62 13.91 4.13 5.58
CA ALA A 62 15.17 4.33 4.87
C ALA A 62 15.09 3.81 3.43
N ALA A 63 15.69 4.54 2.50
CA ALA A 63 16.01 4.06 1.17
C ALA A 63 17.31 3.25 1.23
N ILE A 64 17.31 2.08 0.60
CA ILE A 64 18.48 1.22 0.46
C ILE A 64 18.67 0.98 -1.03
N ASP A 65 19.81 1.44 -1.55
CA ASP A 65 20.27 1.17 -2.91
C ASP A 65 21.48 0.22 -2.83
N ASP A 66 21.38 -0.94 -3.47
CA ASP A 66 22.40 -1.98 -3.50
C ASP A 66 23.13 -2.09 -4.84
N THR A 67 22.88 -1.16 -5.77
CA THR A 67 23.41 -1.23 -7.14
C THR A 67 24.91 -0.90 -7.23
N VAL A 68 25.43 0.07 -6.46
CA VAL A 68 26.85 0.46 -6.49
C VAL A 68 27.34 0.84 -5.08
N GLY A 69 27.74 -0.14 -4.28
CA GLY A 69 28.06 0.11 -2.88
C GLY A 69 26.79 0.36 -2.07
N ARG A 70 26.70 -0.24 -0.89
CA ARG A 70 25.45 -0.25 -0.12
C ARG A 70 25.13 1.16 0.39
N HIS A 71 24.34 1.92 -0.36
CA HIS A 71 23.93 3.27 0.01
C HIS A 71 22.65 3.19 0.83
N ILE A 72 22.71 3.73 2.04
CA ILE A 72 21.57 3.77 2.97
C ILE A 72 21.32 5.22 3.33
N CYS A 73 20.10 5.69 3.05
CA CYS A 73 19.68 7.04 3.40
C CYS A 73 18.41 6.98 4.24
N ARG A 74 18.44 7.54 5.44
CA ARG A 74 17.26 7.65 6.30
C ARG A 74 16.35 8.74 5.77
N ILE A 75 15.14 8.38 5.36
CA ILE A 75 14.12 9.28 4.80
C ILE A 75 13.42 10.05 5.91
N GLY A 76 13.09 9.39 7.03
CA GLY A 76 12.44 10.04 8.16
C GLY A 76 12.10 9.09 9.30
N SER A 77 11.71 9.69 10.42
CA SER A 77 11.19 9.01 11.61
C SER A 77 9.70 9.29 11.78
N SER A 78 8.98 8.44 12.52
CA SER A 78 7.55 8.57 12.89
C SER A 78 6.55 8.55 11.73
N ALA A 79 6.45 7.41 11.04
CA ALA A 79 5.42 7.20 10.03
C ALA A 79 4.02 7.11 10.67
N ASN A 80 3.07 7.89 10.15
CA ASN A 80 1.65 7.66 10.41
C ASN A 80 1.14 6.58 9.45
N PHE A 81 0.48 5.57 10.01
CA PHE A 81 -0.08 4.48 9.21
C PHE A 81 -1.56 4.72 8.94
N VAL A 82 -2.00 4.20 7.80
CA VAL A 82 -3.39 4.26 7.34
C VAL A 82 -3.75 2.89 6.76
N THR A 83 -4.96 2.43 7.05
CA THR A 83 -5.53 1.23 6.46
C THR A 83 -6.45 1.63 5.31
N VAL A 84 -6.27 0.97 4.16
CA VAL A 84 -7.08 1.20 2.96
C VAL A 84 -7.78 -0.10 2.60
N THR A 85 -9.10 -0.11 2.60
CA THR A 85 -9.92 -1.30 2.31
C THR A 85 -10.90 -1.00 1.19
N PRO A 86 -11.12 -1.92 0.23
CA PRO A 86 -12.16 -1.74 -0.79
C PRO A 86 -13.53 -1.51 -0.14
N ASP A 87 -14.31 -0.58 -0.68
CA ASP A 87 -15.70 -0.37 -0.29
C ASP A 87 -16.55 -1.54 -0.83
N VAL A 88 -16.61 -2.63 -0.06
CA VAL A 88 -17.24 -3.88 -0.46
C VAL A 88 -18.74 -3.68 -0.74
N GLU A 89 -19.42 -2.83 0.04
CA GLU A 89 -20.83 -2.55 -0.16
C GLU A 89 -21.09 -1.91 -1.53
N SER A 90 -20.27 -0.92 -1.92
CA SER A 90 -20.35 -0.29 -3.24
C SER A 90 -20.02 -1.26 -4.37
N LEU A 91 -19.03 -2.14 -4.16
CA LEU A 91 -18.67 -3.17 -5.14
C LEU A 91 -19.82 -4.16 -5.37
N LEU A 92 -20.45 -4.66 -4.30
CA LEU A 92 -21.55 -5.63 -4.41
C LEU A 92 -22.82 -5.02 -5.04
N LYS A 93 -23.11 -3.74 -4.79
CA LYS A 93 -24.24 -3.03 -5.43
C LYS A 93 -24.07 -2.87 -6.94
N SER A 94 -22.83 -2.82 -7.44
CA SER A 94 -22.58 -2.74 -8.89
C SER A 94 -22.87 -4.06 -9.62
N ALA A 95 -22.74 -5.20 -8.92
CA ALA A 95 -22.90 -6.54 -9.51
C ALA A 95 -24.36 -6.98 -9.63
N SER A 96 -25.27 -6.46 -8.80
CA SER A 96 -26.69 -6.83 -8.81
C SER A 96 -27.49 -6.27 -9.99
N GLY A 97 -26.87 -5.49 -10.88
CA GLY A 97 -27.44 -5.05 -12.15
C GLY A 97 -27.29 -6.04 -13.32
N MET A 98 -26.61 -7.18 -13.12
CA MET A 98 -26.39 -8.17 -14.19
C MET A 98 -27.64 -9.04 -14.37
N GLN A 99 -28.53 -8.64 -15.28
CA GLN A 99 -29.63 -9.50 -15.75
C GLN A 99 -29.03 -10.72 -16.46
N ILE A 100 -29.34 -11.91 -15.93
CA ILE A 100 -29.08 -13.17 -16.62
C ILE A 100 -30.03 -13.22 -17.82
N HIS A 101 -29.52 -12.94 -19.01
CA HIS A 101 -30.22 -13.29 -20.25
C HIS A 101 -30.38 -14.82 -20.28
N LYS A 102 -31.62 -15.29 -20.08
CA LYS A 102 -32.04 -16.66 -20.41
C LYS A 102 -32.10 -16.84 -21.92
#